data_AF-A0A9E6RUL3-F1
#
_entry.id   AF-A0A9E6RUL3-F1
#
_cell.length_a   1.000
_cell.length_b   1.000
_cell.length_c   1.000
_cell.angle_alpha   90.00
_cell.angle_beta   90.00
_cell.angle_gamma   90.00
#
_symmetry.space_group_name_H-M   'P 1'
#
loop_
_entity.id
_entity.type
_entity.pdbx_description
1 polymer ?
#
loop_
_entity_poly.entity_id
_entity_poly.type
_entity_poly.pdbx_seq_one_letter_code
_entity_poly.pdbx_strand_id
1 'polypeptide(L)'
;GTALMGVCYAILEKDTKRLLAFSTISQLGLILAAPTVGGFYALTHGLVKSSLFLMAGSLPSRNFKELQYKSINTTIWIPLVIASLSISGFPLLAGFSAKVLSLKNITSWQFIAMNVAAVGTAISFAKFIFLPHKQDTEQTIKPGFWAAVVLLLSGLVFGNIAYLKAYNLADITKAIITIAIGWLAYHLIFKKLAIYVPRVVEEFEHLVGVMSLTIIFLFWMALS
;
A
#
# COMPACT_ATOMS: atom_id res chain seq x y z
N GLY A 1 7.01 12.88 9.55
CA GLY A 1 6.33 12.23 10.68
C GLY A 1 5.36 11.16 10.21
N THR A 2 4.25 11.57 9.58
CA THR A 2 3.15 10.70 9.11
C THR A 2 3.60 9.50 8.27
N ALA A 3 4.51 9.72 7.31
CA ALA A 3 5.07 8.67 6.46
C ALA A 3 5.69 7.51 7.28
N LEU A 4 6.49 7.85 8.29
CA LEU A 4 7.19 6.90 9.14
C LEU A 4 6.25 6.24 10.15
N MET A 5 5.36 7.01 10.78
CA MET A 5 4.40 6.44 11.73
C MET A 5 3.47 5.44 11.04
N GLY A 6 2.89 5.80 9.89
CA GLY A 6 2.01 4.92 9.12
C GLY A 6 2.70 3.63 8.70
N VAL A 7 3.98 3.69 8.29
CA VAL A 7 4.71 2.49 7.90
C VAL A 7 5.03 1.60 9.09
N CYS A 8 5.40 2.17 10.25
CA CYS A 8 5.64 1.41 11.46
C CYS A 8 4.40 0.60 11.86
N TYR A 9 3.22 1.22 11.87
CA TYR A 9 1.97 0.52 12.15
C TYR A 9 1.66 -0.55 11.08
N ALA A 10 1.83 -0.25 9.79
CA ALA A 10 1.58 -1.22 8.71
C ALA A 10 2.48 -2.47 8.79
N ILE A 11 3.75 -2.31 9.18
CA ILE A 11 4.69 -3.43 9.36
C ILE A 11 4.24 -4.36 10.49
N LEU A 12 3.67 -3.82 11.56
CA LEU A 12 3.22 -4.61 12.71
C LEU A 12 1.82 -5.20 12.52
N GLU A 13 1.02 -4.58 11.65
CA GLU A 13 -0.39 -4.94 11.47
C GLU A 13 -0.59 -6.37 10.93
N LYS A 14 -1.60 -7.07 11.47
CA LYS A 14 -1.91 -8.48 11.13
C LYS A 14 -3.23 -8.63 10.37
N ASP A 15 -4.05 -7.58 10.32
CA ASP A 15 -5.23 -7.52 9.46
C ASP A 15 -4.89 -6.90 8.10
N THR A 16 -5.31 -7.54 7.02
CA THR A 16 -5.03 -7.11 5.64
C THR A 16 -5.59 -5.72 5.36
N LYS A 17 -6.83 -5.43 5.77
CA LYS A 17 -7.47 -4.13 5.50
C LYS A 17 -6.88 -3.02 6.37
N ARG A 18 -6.57 -3.30 7.65
CA ARG A 18 -5.90 -2.33 8.53
C ARG A 18 -4.49 -2.00 8.02
N LEU A 19 -3.75 -3.00 7.53
CA LEU A 19 -2.44 -2.75 6.92
C LEU A 19 -2.57 -1.83 5.71
N LEU A 20 -3.60 -2.06 4.87
CA LEU A 20 -3.89 -1.17 3.75
C LEU A 20 -4.26 0.25 4.21
N ALA A 21 -4.99 0.41 5.31
CA ALA A 21 -5.29 1.74 5.88
C ALA A 21 -4.04 2.45 6.41
N PHE A 22 -3.23 1.82 7.26
CA PHE A 22 -2.01 2.42 7.80
C PHE A 22 -0.98 2.74 6.71
N SER A 23 -0.86 1.88 5.70
CA SER A 23 -0.02 2.20 4.55
C SER A 23 -0.57 3.38 3.74
N THR A 24 -1.87 3.67 3.73
CA THR A 24 -2.39 4.92 3.14
C THR A 24 -1.88 6.15 3.89
N ILE A 25 -1.89 6.14 5.23
CA ILE A 25 -1.32 7.23 6.04
C ILE A 25 0.16 7.45 5.68
N SER A 26 0.91 6.36 5.50
CA SER A 26 2.30 6.44 5.07
C SER A 26 2.47 7.10 3.70
N GLN A 27 1.66 6.67 2.73
CA GLN A 27 1.72 7.17 1.34
C GLN A 27 1.24 8.62 1.22
N LEU A 28 0.25 9.05 1.99
CA LEU A 28 -0.14 10.46 2.08
C LEU A 28 1.01 11.33 2.60
N GLY A 29 1.79 10.82 3.56
CA GLY A 29 3.01 11.49 4.01
C GLY A 29 4.04 11.70 2.89
N LEU A 30 4.18 10.74 1.97
CA LEU A 30 5.05 10.86 0.78
C LEU A 30 4.49 11.87 -0.24
N ILE A 31 3.19 11.85 -0.49
CA ILE A 31 2.50 12.79 -1.39
C ILE A 31 2.67 14.23 -0.90
N LEU A 32 2.42 14.47 0.40
CA LEU A 32 2.55 15.78 1.02
C LEU A 32 3.99 16.27 1.09
N ALA A 33 4.97 15.36 1.13
CA ALA A 33 6.39 15.73 1.13
C ALA A 33 6.85 16.30 -0.21
N ALA A 34 6.23 15.90 -1.33
CA ALA A 34 6.59 16.34 -2.68
C ALA A 34 5.37 16.86 -3.47
N PRO A 35 4.78 18.02 -3.10
CA PRO A 35 3.54 18.53 -3.70
C PRO A 35 3.63 18.74 -5.22
N THR A 36 4.82 19.09 -5.74
CA THR A 36 5.06 19.36 -7.17
C THR A 36 4.70 18.19 -8.09
N VAL A 37 4.84 16.96 -7.58
CA VAL A 37 4.49 15.72 -8.29
C VAL A 37 3.36 14.96 -7.59
N GLY A 38 2.75 15.57 -6.58
CA GLY A 38 1.76 14.96 -5.69
C GLY A 38 0.52 14.46 -6.42
N GLY A 39 0.08 15.14 -7.49
CA GLY A 39 -1.08 14.71 -8.29
C GLY A 39 -0.86 13.36 -8.98
N PHE A 40 0.29 13.18 -9.64
CA PHE A 40 0.64 11.90 -10.27
C PHE A 40 0.80 10.77 -9.23
N TYR A 41 1.43 11.08 -8.10
CA TYR A 41 1.56 10.13 -7.01
C TYR A 41 0.18 9.74 -6.44
N ALA A 42 -0.71 10.70 -6.20
CA ALA A 42 -2.05 10.47 -5.69
C ALA A 42 -2.89 9.59 -6.63
N LEU A 43 -2.84 9.85 -7.94
CA LEU A 43 -3.49 9.01 -8.96
C LEU A 43 -2.96 7.57 -8.91
N THR A 44 -1.63 7.43 -8.97
CA THR A 44 -0.95 6.13 -8.92
C THR A 44 -1.31 5.37 -7.64
N HIS A 45 -1.26 6.06 -6.50
CA HIS A 45 -1.64 5.52 -5.21
C HIS A 45 -3.11 5.06 -5.19
N GLY A 46 -4.02 5.86 -5.74
CA GLY A 46 -5.44 5.50 -5.88
C GLY A 46 -5.63 4.21 -6.68
N LEU A 47 -5.00 4.09 -7.84
CA LEU A 47 -5.05 2.88 -8.67
C LEU A 47 -4.52 1.65 -7.93
N VAL A 48 -3.37 1.78 -7.26
CA VAL A 48 -2.77 0.68 -6.51
C VAL A 48 -3.64 0.27 -5.32
N LYS A 49 -4.17 1.24 -4.56
CA LYS A 49 -5.04 0.96 -3.41
C LYS A 49 -6.35 0.31 -3.82
N SER A 50 -7.00 0.82 -4.87
CA SER A 50 -8.21 0.20 -5.41
C SER A 50 -7.94 -1.25 -5.83
N SER A 51 -6.80 -1.52 -6.49
CA SER A 51 -6.39 -2.88 -6.85
C SER A 51 -6.19 -3.76 -5.61
N LEU A 52 -5.44 -3.27 -4.62
CA LEU A 52 -5.15 -4.01 -3.39
C LEU A 52 -6.40 -4.29 -2.56
N PHE A 53 -7.31 -3.33 -2.42
CA PHE A 53 -8.57 -3.52 -1.68
C PHE A 53 -9.52 -4.47 -2.42
N LEU A 54 -9.58 -4.41 -3.75
CA LEU A 54 -10.35 -5.35 -4.56
C LEU A 54 -9.83 -6.78 -4.35
N MET A 55 -8.52 -6.99 -4.44
CA MET A 55 -7.92 -8.30 -4.24
C MET A 55 -8.01 -8.79 -2.79
N ALA A 56 -7.75 -7.91 -1.81
CA ALA A 56 -7.85 -8.24 -0.40
C ALA A 56 -9.29 -8.58 0.03
N GLY A 57 -10.29 -8.03 -0.66
CA GLY A 57 -11.70 -8.36 -0.47
C GLY A 57 -12.09 -9.77 -0.92
N SER A 58 -11.32 -10.37 -1.81
CA SER A 58 -11.51 -11.75 -2.30
C SER A 58 -10.69 -12.79 -1.52
N LEU A 59 -9.89 -12.36 -0.54
CA LEU A 59 -9.12 -13.29 0.30
C LEU A 59 -10.03 -14.03 1.28
N PRO A 60 -9.74 -15.30 1.60
CA PRO A 60 -10.58 -16.13 2.48
C PRO A 60 -10.55 -15.69 3.95
N SER A 61 -9.61 -14.82 4.33
CA SER A 61 -9.53 -14.23 5.67
C SER A 61 -8.89 -12.86 5.58
N ARG A 62 -9.16 -12.02 6.59
CA ARG A 62 -8.45 -10.75 6.79
C ARG A 62 -7.19 -10.93 7.62
N ASN A 63 -7.02 -12.04 8.32
CA ASN A 63 -5.90 -12.27 9.22
C ASN A 63 -4.72 -12.89 8.45
N PHE A 64 -3.59 -12.20 8.40
CA PHE A 64 -2.38 -12.71 7.74
C PHE A 64 -1.92 -14.06 8.30
N LYS A 65 -2.13 -14.32 9.59
CA LYS A 65 -1.76 -15.62 10.19
C LYS A 65 -2.59 -16.76 9.62
N GLU A 66 -3.89 -16.56 9.42
CA GLU A 66 -4.76 -17.56 8.79
C GLU A 66 -4.44 -17.73 7.31
N LEU A 67 -4.14 -16.63 6.61
CA LEU A 67 -3.74 -16.65 5.21
C LEU A 67 -2.41 -17.38 4.97
N GLN A 68 -1.55 -17.53 5.97
CA GLN A 68 -0.34 -18.35 5.85
C GLN A 68 -0.61 -19.85 5.84
N TYR A 69 -1.77 -20.30 6.33
CA TYR A 69 -2.15 -21.71 6.35
C TYR A 69 -3.24 -22.06 5.31
N LYS A 70 -3.83 -21.06 4.67
CA LYS A 70 -4.83 -21.22 3.61
C LYS A 70 -4.25 -20.77 2.28
N SER A 71 -4.15 -21.70 1.33
CA SER A 71 -3.76 -21.35 -0.03
C SER A 71 -4.79 -20.41 -0.66
N ILE A 72 -4.32 -19.41 -1.39
CA ILE A 72 -5.16 -18.52 -2.20
C ILE A 72 -5.12 -18.95 -3.66
N ASN A 73 -6.17 -18.65 -4.42
CA ASN A 73 -6.16 -18.96 -5.85
C ASN A 73 -5.05 -18.16 -6.55
N THR A 74 -4.21 -18.84 -7.34
CA THR A 74 -3.08 -18.23 -8.06
C THR A 74 -3.54 -17.07 -8.95
N THR A 75 -4.71 -17.21 -9.53
CA THR A 75 -5.35 -16.22 -10.39
C THR A 75 -5.65 -14.91 -9.65
N ILE A 76 -5.92 -14.98 -8.34
CA ILE A 76 -6.10 -13.81 -7.46
C ILE A 76 -4.74 -13.35 -6.89
N TRP A 77 -3.82 -14.26 -6.63
CA TRP A 77 -2.49 -13.91 -6.12
C TRP A 77 -1.68 -13.05 -7.10
N ILE A 78 -1.69 -13.36 -8.40
CA ILE A 78 -0.95 -12.61 -9.43
C ILE A 78 -1.28 -11.10 -9.41
N PRO A 79 -2.54 -10.66 -9.58
CA PRO A 79 -2.87 -9.23 -9.55
C PRO A 79 -2.60 -8.58 -8.19
N LEU A 80 -2.74 -9.32 -7.09
CA LEU A 80 -2.38 -8.86 -5.75
C LEU A 80 -0.87 -8.57 -5.64
N VAL A 81 -0.01 -9.45 -6.19
CA VAL A 81 1.45 -9.26 -6.24
C VAL A 81 1.81 -8.07 -7.10
N ILE A 82 1.22 -7.93 -8.31
CA ILE A 82 1.50 -6.80 -9.20
C ILE A 82 1.18 -5.47 -8.49
N ALA A 83 0.02 -5.37 -7.85
CA ALA A 83 -0.33 -4.17 -7.09
C ALA A 83 0.61 -3.94 -5.88
N SER A 84 1.00 -5.01 -5.18
CA SER A 84 1.95 -4.96 -4.05
C SER A 84 3.37 -4.52 -4.48
N LEU A 85 3.81 -4.94 -5.66
CA LEU A 85 5.06 -4.50 -6.27
C LEU A 85 4.99 -3.04 -6.69
N SER A 86 3.85 -2.61 -7.25
CA SER A 86 3.64 -1.21 -7.64
C SER A 86 3.76 -0.27 -6.44
N ILE A 87 3.06 -0.52 -5.33
CA ILE A 87 3.19 0.31 -4.11
C ILE A 87 4.57 0.23 -3.46
N SER A 88 5.30 -0.88 -3.66
CA SER A 88 6.68 -1.00 -3.20
C SER A 88 7.65 -0.18 -4.06
N GLY A 89 7.26 0.17 -5.30
CA GLY A 89 8.07 0.94 -6.24
C GLY A 89 8.91 0.05 -7.15
N PHE A 90 8.42 -1.15 -7.50
CA PHE A 90 9.11 -2.03 -8.43
C PHE A 90 9.16 -1.41 -9.84
N PRO A 91 10.29 -1.50 -10.56
CA PRO A 91 10.40 -0.98 -11.92
C PRO A 91 9.29 -1.51 -12.85
N LEU A 92 8.98 -0.77 -13.91
CA LEU A 92 7.92 -1.04 -14.91
C LEU A 92 6.49 -0.67 -14.46
N LEU A 93 6.26 -0.34 -13.20
CA LEU A 93 4.95 0.03 -12.67
C LEU A 93 4.91 1.52 -12.32
N ALA A 94 3.75 2.16 -12.45
CA ALA A 94 3.57 3.59 -12.16
C ALA A 94 4.05 3.99 -10.76
N GLY A 95 3.97 3.09 -9.77
CA GLY A 95 4.44 3.34 -8.40
C GLY A 95 5.95 3.57 -8.29
N PHE A 96 6.77 3.02 -9.20
CA PHE A 96 8.19 3.34 -9.30
C PHE A 96 8.39 4.80 -9.71
N SER A 97 7.78 5.20 -10.83
CA SER A 97 7.88 6.56 -11.35
C SER A 97 7.39 7.59 -10.33
N ALA A 98 6.28 7.31 -9.64
CA ALA A 98 5.74 8.18 -8.60
C ALA A 98 6.75 8.38 -7.45
N LYS A 99 7.33 7.30 -6.91
CA LYS A 99 8.30 7.38 -5.83
C LYS A 99 9.60 8.06 -6.24
N VAL A 100 10.15 7.72 -7.41
CA VAL A 100 11.41 8.32 -7.89
C VAL A 100 11.25 9.82 -8.09
N LEU A 101 10.14 10.25 -8.71
CA LEU A 101 9.85 11.67 -8.89
C LEU A 101 9.70 12.39 -7.56
N SER A 102 8.98 11.82 -6.60
CA SER A 102 8.86 12.42 -5.27
C SER A 102 10.21 12.51 -4.56
N LEU A 103 11.04 11.47 -4.59
CA LEU A 103 12.36 11.48 -3.96
C LEU A 103 13.33 12.50 -4.57
N LYS A 104 13.14 12.87 -5.85
CA LYS A 104 13.92 13.93 -6.53
C LYS A 104 13.45 15.35 -6.18
N ASN A 105 12.25 15.50 -5.65
CA ASN A 105 11.62 16.80 -5.35
C ASN A 105 11.55 17.11 -3.84
N ILE A 106 12.34 16.42 -3.01
CA ILE A 106 12.39 16.61 -1.56
C ILE A 106 13.78 17.04 -1.10
N THR A 107 13.84 17.59 0.11
CA THR A 107 15.09 18.04 0.75
C THR A 107 15.94 16.88 1.28
N SER A 108 17.22 17.12 1.54
CA SER A 108 18.20 16.08 1.93
C SER A 108 17.82 15.29 3.19
N TRP A 109 17.24 15.93 4.21
CA TRP A 109 16.83 15.23 5.44
C TRP A 109 15.56 14.38 5.22
N GLN A 110 14.61 14.89 4.41
CA GLN A 110 13.39 14.15 4.03
C GLN A 110 13.75 12.92 3.21
N PHE A 111 14.76 13.01 2.35
CA PHE A 111 15.22 11.91 1.53
C PHE A 111 15.57 10.67 2.35
N ILE A 112 16.28 10.82 3.46
CA ILE A 112 16.63 9.71 4.36
C ILE A 112 15.35 9.10 4.94
N ALA A 113 14.48 9.92 5.51
CA ALA A 113 13.22 9.48 6.10
C ALA A 113 12.31 8.75 5.08
N MET A 114 12.22 9.25 3.85
CA MET A 114 11.38 8.66 2.80
C MET A 114 11.95 7.35 2.26
N ASN A 115 13.28 7.17 2.23
CA ASN A 115 13.88 5.88 1.90
C ASN A 115 13.61 4.84 2.99
N VAL A 116 13.68 5.23 4.27
CA VAL A 116 13.28 4.35 5.39
C VAL A 116 11.80 3.95 5.26
N ALA A 117 10.92 4.91 4.94
CA ALA A 117 9.51 4.63 4.68
C ALA A 117 9.32 3.70 3.47
N ALA A 118 10.13 3.83 2.42
CA ALA A 118 10.09 2.95 1.25
C ALA A 118 10.49 1.51 1.59
N VAL A 119 11.55 1.31 2.38
CA VAL A 119 11.93 -0.02 2.92
C VAL A 119 10.79 -0.60 3.75
N GLY A 120 10.21 0.19 4.65
CA GLY A 120 9.07 -0.23 5.47
C GLY A 120 7.83 -0.62 4.64
N THR A 121 7.61 0.06 3.52
CA THR A 121 6.55 -0.30 2.57
C THR A 121 6.84 -1.66 1.96
N ALA A 122 8.07 -1.91 1.49
CA ALA A 122 8.46 -3.21 0.95
C ALA A 122 8.31 -4.34 1.99
N ILE A 123 8.66 -4.10 3.27
CA ILE A 123 8.43 -5.05 4.37
C ILE A 123 6.94 -5.34 4.54
N SER A 124 6.10 -4.30 4.54
CA SER A 124 4.66 -4.43 4.75
C SER A 124 3.99 -5.25 3.65
N PHE A 125 4.33 -4.97 2.39
CA PHE A 125 3.74 -5.62 1.22
C PHE A 125 4.36 -6.98 0.89
N ALA A 126 5.53 -7.31 1.44
CA ALA A 126 6.05 -8.68 1.44
C ALA A 126 5.05 -9.68 2.02
N LYS A 127 4.25 -9.28 3.03
CA LYS A 127 3.20 -10.13 3.62
C LYS A 127 2.16 -10.62 2.62
N PHE A 128 1.83 -9.82 1.61
CA PHE A 128 0.90 -10.20 0.54
C PHE A 128 1.62 -11.01 -0.54
N ILE A 129 2.84 -10.61 -0.90
CA ILE A 129 3.62 -11.25 -1.97
C ILE A 129 3.92 -12.71 -1.63
N PHE A 130 4.32 -12.99 -0.39
CA PHE A 130 4.71 -14.33 0.06
C PHE A 130 3.56 -15.17 0.66
N LEU A 131 2.31 -14.84 0.32
CA LEU A 131 1.18 -15.70 0.68
C LEU A 131 1.22 -17.01 -0.12
N PRO A 132 0.89 -18.16 0.50
CA PRO A 132 0.84 -19.44 -0.20
C PRO A 132 -0.31 -19.45 -1.21
N HIS A 133 -0.06 -19.87 -2.45
CA HIS A 133 -1.07 -19.94 -3.51
C HIS A 133 -1.13 -21.33 -4.16
N LYS A 134 -2.31 -21.71 -4.68
CA LYS A 134 -2.55 -22.95 -5.45
C LYS A 134 -3.55 -22.67 -6.58
N GLN A 135 -3.50 -23.44 -7.67
CA GLN A 135 -4.35 -23.20 -8.84
C GLN A 135 -5.80 -23.65 -8.60
N ASP A 136 -6.00 -24.77 -7.92
CA ASP A 136 -7.32 -25.41 -7.72
C ASP A 136 -8.07 -24.94 -6.46
N THR A 137 -7.71 -23.78 -5.90
CA THR A 137 -8.44 -23.24 -4.74
C THR A 137 -9.72 -22.57 -5.21
N GLU A 138 -10.87 -23.16 -4.89
CA GLU A 138 -12.17 -22.54 -5.17
C GLU A 138 -12.31 -21.22 -4.42
N GLN A 139 -12.57 -20.14 -5.17
CA GLN A 139 -12.87 -18.81 -4.63
C GLN A 139 -14.05 -18.23 -5.39
N THR A 140 -15.03 -17.71 -4.67
CA THR A 140 -16.22 -17.10 -5.26
C THR A 140 -15.86 -15.70 -5.76
N ILE A 141 -15.84 -15.52 -7.08
CA ILE A 141 -15.52 -14.24 -7.72
C ILE A 141 -16.84 -13.54 -8.08
N LYS A 142 -16.97 -12.27 -7.68
CA LYS A 142 -18.14 -11.46 -8.02
C LYS A 142 -18.18 -11.13 -9.53
N PRO A 143 -19.37 -11.01 -10.14
CA PRO A 143 -19.48 -10.53 -11.52
C PRO A 143 -18.86 -9.14 -11.66
N GLY A 144 -18.06 -8.93 -12.72
CA GLY A 144 -17.34 -7.67 -12.98
C GLY A 144 -15.97 -7.53 -12.32
N PHE A 145 -15.56 -8.48 -11.46
CA PHE A 145 -14.24 -8.46 -10.81
C PHE A 145 -13.08 -8.38 -11.81
N TRP A 146 -13.10 -9.22 -12.84
CA TRP A 146 -12.04 -9.26 -13.84
C TRP A 146 -11.93 -7.99 -14.67
N ALA A 147 -13.06 -7.40 -15.05
CA ALA A 147 -13.07 -6.12 -15.75
C ALA A 147 -12.41 -5.03 -14.89
N ALA A 148 -12.73 -4.97 -13.60
CA ALA A 148 -12.12 -4.03 -12.67
C ALA A 148 -10.61 -4.29 -12.50
N VAL A 149 -10.17 -5.55 -12.35
CA VAL A 149 -8.74 -5.89 -12.24
C VAL A 149 -7.97 -5.46 -13.49
N VAL A 150 -8.48 -5.78 -14.67
CA VAL A 150 -7.83 -5.42 -15.95
C VAL A 150 -7.76 -3.90 -16.12
N LEU A 151 -8.84 -3.19 -15.80
CA LEU A 151 -8.87 -1.72 -15.88
C LEU A 151 -7.86 -1.08 -14.91
N LEU A 152 -7.81 -1.55 -13.66
CA LEU A 152 -6.92 -0.97 -12.66
C LEU A 152 -5.44 -1.29 -12.94
N LEU A 153 -5.12 -2.54 -13.29
CA LEU A 153 -3.75 -2.95 -13.58
C LEU A 153 -3.22 -2.35 -14.88
N SER A 154 -4.07 -2.23 -15.91
CA SER A 154 -3.67 -1.54 -17.14
C SER A 154 -3.32 -0.08 -16.84
N GLY A 155 -4.09 0.62 -16.00
CA GLY A 155 -3.76 1.96 -15.51
C GLY A 155 -2.39 2.05 -14.82
N LEU A 156 -1.97 1.02 -14.07
CA LEU A 156 -0.65 0.98 -13.43
C LEU A 156 0.51 0.80 -14.42
N VAL A 157 0.28 0.06 -15.51
CA VAL A 157 1.28 -0.15 -16.56
C VAL A 157 1.35 1.08 -17.48
N PHE A 158 0.21 1.59 -17.94
CA PHE A 158 0.16 2.77 -18.80
C PHE A 158 0.57 4.05 -18.08
N GLY A 159 0.24 4.20 -16.79
CA GLY A 159 0.66 5.35 -15.99
C GLY A 159 2.18 5.49 -15.89
N ASN A 160 2.93 4.40 -16.07
CA ASN A 160 4.39 4.43 -16.11
C ASN A 160 4.94 5.10 -17.39
N ILE A 161 4.22 5.02 -18.52
CA ILE A 161 4.63 5.60 -19.81
C ILE A 161 4.68 7.13 -19.73
N ALA A 162 3.84 7.76 -18.91
CA ALA A 162 3.78 9.21 -18.77
C ALA A 162 5.11 9.84 -18.29
N TYR A 163 5.97 9.08 -17.60
CA TYR A 163 7.19 9.60 -16.98
C TYR A 163 8.42 8.71 -17.20
N LEU A 164 8.73 8.40 -18.47
CA LEU A 164 9.93 7.63 -18.85
C LEU A 164 11.24 8.27 -18.36
N LYS A 165 11.28 9.58 -18.11
CA LYS A 165 12.43 10.29 -17.52
C LYS A 165 12.79 9.83 -16.10
N ALA A 166 11.94 9.04 -15.44
CA ALA A 166 12.24 8.41 -14.15
C ALA A 166 13.17 7.18 -14.28
N TYR A 167 13.34 6.63 -15.49
CA TYR A 167 14.18 5.45 -15.73
C TYR A 167 15.66 5.84 -15.87
N ASN A 168 16.28 6.09 -14.72
CA ASN A 168 17.74 6.10 -14.61
C ASN A 168 18.21 4.77 -14.01
N LEU A 169 19.34 4.26 -14.48
CA LEU A 169 19.94 3.02 -14.00
C LEU A 169 20.24 3.08 -12.48
N ALA A 170 20.63 4.26 -12.00
CA ALA A 170 20.83 4.50 -10.57
C ALA A 170 19.53 4.36 -9.75
N ASP A 171 18.42 4.92 -10.25
CA ASP A 171 17.11 4.89 -9.56
C ASP A 171 16.53 3.48 -9.56
N ILE A 172 16.66 2.74 -10.68
CA ILE A 172 16.24 1.34 -10.80
C ILE A 172 17.01 0.48 -9.81
N THR A 173 18.34 0.61 -9.79
CA THR A 173 19.21 -0.15 -8.87
C THR A 173 18.84 0.13 -7.43
N LYS A 174 18.63 1.41 -7.07
CA LYS A 174 18.21 1.80 -5.72
C LYS A 174 16.86 1.21 -5.34
N ALA A 175 15.88 1.20 -6.25
CA ALA A 175 14.57 0.62 -6.01
C ALA A 175 14.66 -0.89 -5.76
N ILE A 176 15.42 -1.61 -6.59
CA ILE A 176 15.63 -3.06 -6.44
C ILE A 176 16.30 -3.37 -5.09
N ILE A 177 17.36 -2.64 -4.73
CA ILE A 177 18.05 -2.79 -3.44
C ILE A 177 17.09 -2.53 -2.28
N THR A 178 16.29 -1.46 -2.35
CA THR A 178 15.32 -1.10 -1.31
C THR A 178 14.30 -2.22 -1.09
N ILE A 179 13.77 -2.80 -2.17
CA ILE A 179 12.82 -3.90 -2.12
C ILE A 179 13.49 -5.17 -1.56
N ALA A 180 14.69 -5.50 -2.04
CA ALA A 180 15.45 -6.66 -1.57
C ALA A 180 15.75 -6.59 -0.07
N ILE A 181 16.21 -5.43 0.42
CA ILE A 181 16.42 -5.19 1.86
C ILE A 181 15.12 -5.38 2.63
N GLY A 182 14.02 -4.82 2.14
CA GLY A 182 12.71 -4.98 2.79
C GLY A 182 12.25 -6.43 2.87
N TRP A 183 12.41 -7.21 1.79
CA TRP A 183 12.06 -8.63 1.78
C TRP A 183 12.94 -9.48 2.67
N LEU A 184 14.24 -9.17 2.73
CA LEU A 184 15.20 -9.82 3.63
C LEU A 184 14.83 -9.52 5.09
N ALA A 185 14.59 -8.26 5.43
CA ALA A 185 14.14 -7.87 6.77
C ALA A 185 12.81 -8.53 7.16
N TYR A 186 11.89 -8.66 6.21
CA TYR A 186 10.64 -9.39 6.43
C TYR A 186 10.90 -10.85 6.82
N HIS A 187 11.72 -11.58 6.07
CA HIS A 187 11.99 -13.00 6.32
C HIS A 187 12.76 -13.25 7.63
N LEU A 188 13.76 -12.41 7.93
CA LEU A 188 14.61 -12.61 9.11
C LEU A 188 13.95 -12.16 10.41
N ILE A 189 13.21 -11.04 10.38
CA ILE A 189 12.73 -10.35 11.58
C ILE A 189 11.20 -10.39 11.65
N PHE A 190 10.53 -9.74 10.69
CA PHE A 190 9.11 -9.40 10.85
C PHE A 190 8.14 -10.56 10.65
N LYS A 191 8.55 -11.63 9.95
CA LYS A 191 7.75 -12.85 9.80
C LYS A 191 7.57 -13.55 11.15
N LYS A 192 8.57 -13.49 12.02
CA LYS A 192 8.54 -14.12 13.37
C LYS A 192 7.96 -13.19 14.45
N LEU A 193 7.86 -11.89 14.17
CA LEU A 193 7.45 -10.90 15.14
C LEU A 193 5.92 -10.94 15.36
N ALA A 194 5.49 -11.22 16.59
CA ALA A 194 4.08 -11.30 16.99
C ALA A 194 3.72 -10.17 17.95
N ILE A 195 3.78 -8.92 17.47
CA ILE A 195 3.33 -7.75 18.23
C ILE A 195 1.88 -7.44 17.84
N TYR A 196 1.01 -7.26 18.82
CA TYR A 196 -0.38 -6.87 18.61
C TYR A 196 -0.50 -5.34 18.56
N VAL A 197 -1.05 -4.80 17.47
CA VAL A 197 -1.33 -3.37 17.38
C VAL A 197 -2.65 -3.08 18.12
N PRO A 198 -2.66 -2.22 19.14
CA PRO A 198 -3.87 -1.90 19.90
C PRO A 198 -5.00 -1.41 18.99
N ARG A 199 -6.25 -1.80 19.28
CA ARG A 199 -7.45 -1.32 18.57
C ARG A 199 -7.98 0.01 19.11
N VAL A 200 -7.43 0.51 20.21
CA VAL A 200 -7.89 1.73 20.90
C VAL A 200 -7.86 2.97 20.00
N VAL A 201 -6.89 3.06 19.07
CA VAL A 201 -6.81 4.17 18.11
C VAL A 201 -7.99 4.17 17.13
N GLU A 202 -8.52 3.00 16.74
CA GLU A 202 -9.69 2.90 15.86
C GLU A 202 -10.96 3.34 16.58
N GLU A 203 -11.15 2.94 17.83
CA GLU A 203 -12.29 3.39 18.63
C GLU A 203 -12.27 4.90 18.83
N PHE A 204 -11.08 5.47 19.05
CA PHE A 204 -10.90 6.91 19.16
C PHE A 204 -11.22 7.64 17.85
N GLU A 205 -10.72 7.19 16.68
CA GLU A 205 -11.04 7.83 15.40
C GLU A 205 -12.53 7.70 15.04
N HIS A 206 -13.15 6.57 15.35
CA HIS A 206 -14.59 6.40 15.16
C HIS A 206 -15.39 7.34 16.06
N LEU A 207 -14.94 7.55 17.30
CA LEU A 207 -15.54 8.51 18.22
C LEU A 207 -15.41 9.94 17.69
N VAL A 208 -14.19 10.35 17.33
CA VAL A 208 -13.90 11.69 16.79
C VAL A 208 -14.67 11.94 15.49
N GLY A 209 -14.76 10.94 14.60
CA GLY A 209 -15.52 11.02 13.36
C GLY A 209 -17.02 11.23 13.59
N VAL A 210 -17.63 10.43 14.48
CA VAL A 210 -19.06 10.57 14.83
C VAL A 210 -19.30 11.92 15.52
N MET A 211 -18.42 12.34 16.43
CA MET A 211 -18.52 13.64 17.09
C MET A 211 -18.40 14.80 16.09
N SER A 212 -17.49 14.73 15.12
CA SER A 212 -17.31 15.77 14.10
C SER A 212 -18.54 15.88 13.18
N LEU A 213 -19.09 14.75 12.74
CA LEU A 213 -20.32 14.72 11.94
C LEU A 213 -21.51 15.27 12.73
N THR A 214 -21.60 14.95 14.02
CA THR A 214 -22.64 15.47 14.92
C THR A 214 -22.54 16.99 15.06
N ILE A 215 -21.32 17.53 15.22
CA ILE A 215 -21.09 18.99 15.30
C ILE A 215 -21.47 19.67 13.98
N ILE A 216 -21.08 19.12 12.84
CA ILE A 216 -21.47 19.67 11.52
C ILE A 216 -22.99 19.67 11.36
N PHE A 217 -23.67 18.59 11.76
CA PHE A 217 -25.12 18.50 11.71
C PHE A 217 -25.82 19.51 12.64
N LEU A 218 -25.33 19.67 13.87
CA LEU A 218 -25.86 20.67 14.81
C LEU A 218 -25.65 22.10 14.32
N PHE A 219 -24.48 22.39 13.74
CA PHE A 219 -24.19 23.70 13.16
C PHE A 219 -25.10 24.00 11.96
N TRP A 220 -25.35 23.00 11.12
CA TRP A 220 -26.30 23.10 10.01
C TRP A 220 -27.72 23.40 10.51
N MET A 221 -28.21 22.70 11.54
CA MET A 221 -29.52 22.97 12.14
C MET A 221 -29.62 24.37 12.78
N ALA A 222 -28.53 24.90 13.33
CA ALA A 222 -28.53 26.23 13.94
C ALA A 222 -28.52 27.37 12.89
N LEU A 223 -28.11 27.07 11.66
CA LEU A 223 -28.06 28.01 10.53
C LEU A 223 -29.28 27.97 9.62
N SER A 224 -30.13 26.93 9.73
CA SER A 224 -31.39 26.77 9.01
C SER A 224 -32.58 27.31 9.80
#